data_AF-A0A839H8T3-F1
#
_entry.id   AF-A0A839H8T3-F1
#
_cell.length_a   1.000
_cell.length_b   1.000
_cell.length_c   1.000
_cell.angle_alpha   90.00
_cell.angle_beta   90.00
_cell.angle_gamma   90.00
#
_symmetry.space_group_name_H-M   'P 1'
#
loop_
_entity.id
_entity.type
_entity.pdbx_description
1 polymer ?
#
loop_
_entity_poly.entity_id
_entity_poly.type
_entity_poly.pdbx_seq_one_letter_code
_entity_poly.pdbx_strand_id
1 'polypeptide(L)'
;MVLKKKWSKTEEKFLLEMYGKTSMADICTYLDRSENSVKNKLFVLGITVGGDFEQYEDDFIKEVYDVMPVRIISAKLERSVHAIRARAFELGVN
;
A
#
# COMPACT_ATOMS: atom_id res chain seq x y z
N MET A 1 28.26 -10.00 -8.86
CA MET A 1 27.19 -9.38 -9.68
C MET A 1 25.91 -10.16 -9.39
N VAL A 2 24.95 -9.60 -8.65
CA VAL A 2 23.70 -10.33 -8.31
C VAL A 2 22.74 -10.20 -9.50
N LEU A 3 22.47 -11.30 -10.20
CA LEU A 3 21.50 -11.33 -11.29
C LEU A 3 20.10 -11.06 -10.72
N LYS A 4 19.47 -9.95 -11.12
CA LYS A 4 18.09 -9.64 -10.72
C LYS A 4 17.13 -10.65 -11.40
N LYS A 5 16.42 -11.45 -10.62
CA LYS A 5 15.35 -12.36 -11.08
C LYS A 5 14.26 -11.54 -11.80
N LYS A 6 14.11 -11.72 -13.11
CA LYS A 6 13.05 -11.04 -13.90
C LYS A 6 11.67 -11.52 -13.43
N TRP A 7 10.68 -10.63 -13.47
CA TRP A 7 9.29 -10.98 -13.20
C TRP A 7 8.68 -11.68 -14.40
N SER A 8 7.98 -12.79 -14.15
CA SER A 8 7.14 -13.45 -15.13
C SER A 8 5.71 -12.92 -15.07
N LYS A 9 4.97 -13.04 -16.17
CA LYS A 9 3.54 -12.65 -16.23
C LYS A 9 2.69 -13.42 -15.23
N THR A 10 3.06 -14.67 -14.92
CA THR A 10 2.35 -15.50 -13.95
C THR A 10 2.56 -14.99 -12.53
N GLU A 11 3.79 -14.61 -12.15
CA GLU A 11 4.07 -13.98 -10.86
C GLU A 11 3.34 -12.65 -10.70
N GLU A 12 3.28 -11.83 -11.75
CA GLU A 12 2.52 -10.57 -11.74
C GLU A 12 1.02 -10.79 -11.56
N LYS A 13 0.45 -11.76 -12.27
CA LYS A 13 -0.97 -12.11 -12.15
C LYS A 13 -1.30 -12.63 -10.74
N PHE A 14 -0.46 -13.52 -10.21
CA PHE A 14 -0.62 -14.01 -8.84
C PHE A 14 -0.53 -12.88 -7.83
N LEU A 15 0.47 -11.99 -7.98
CA LEU A 15 0.62 -10.82 -7.13
C LEU A 15 -0.65 -9.96 -7.16
N LEU A 16 -1.18 -9.63 -8.34
CA LEU A 16 -2.42 -8.86 -8.50
C LEU A 16 -3.65 -9.54 -7.87
N GLU A 17 -3.75 -10.86 -7.98
CA GLU A 17 -4.92 -11.61 -7.51
C GLU A 17 -4.93 -11.80 -5.99
N MET A 18 -3.75 -11.95 -5.39
CA MET A 18 -3.57 -12.24 -3.96
C MET A 18 -3.32 -10.99 -3.13
N TYR A 19 -2.84 -9.91 -3.75
CA TYR A 19 -2.65 -8.64 -3.08
C TYR A 19 -3.98 -8.09 -2.56
N GLY A 20 -4.09 -7.90 -1.25
CA GLY A 20 -5.32 -7.53 -0.54
C GLY A 20 -6.14 -8.72 -0.02
N LYS A 21 -5.90 -9.94 -0.50
CA LYS A 21 -6.55 -11.18 0.01
C LYS A 21 -5.68 -11.96 0.99
N THR A 22 -4.37 -11.79 0.93
CA THR A 22 -3.41 -12.54 1.74
C THR A 22 -2.28 -11.63 2.22
N SER A 23 -1.63 -12.02 3.31
CA SER A 23 -0.54 -11.24 3.90
C SER A 23 0.64 -11.10 2.92
N MET A 24 1.37 -9.98 3.03
CA MET A 24 2.58 -9.74 2.25
C MET A 24 3.63 -10.84 2.47
N ALA A 25 3.72 -11.39 3.69
CA ALA A 25 4.66 -12.46 4.03
C ALA A 25 4.37 -13.77 3.27
N ASP A 26 3.09 -14.14 3.16
CA ASP A 26 2.69 -15.32 2.40
C ASP A 26 2.91 -15.14 0.89
N ILE A 27 2.62 -13.94 0.37
CA ILE A 27 2.90 -13.58 -1.03
C ILE A 27 4.40 -13.69 -1.33
N CYS A 28 5.25 -13.19 -0.43
CA CYS A 28 6.71 -13.29 -0.56
C CYS A 28 7.19 -14.74 -0.54
N THR A 29 6.64 -15.55 0.37
CA THR A 29 6.92 -16.99 0.48
C THR A 29 6.53 -17.73 -0.79
N TYR A 30 5.34 -17.46 -1.33
CA TYR A 30 4.85 -18.14 -2.52
C TYR A 30 5.62 -17.75 -3.78
N LEU A 31 5.97 -16.46 -3.92
CA LEU A 31 6.71 -15.95 -5.08
C LEU A 31 8.22 -16.23 -5.00
N ASP A 32 8.71 -16.70 -3.85
CA ASP A 32 10.14 -16.82 -3.54
C ASP A 32 10.88 -15.51 -3.89
N ARG A 33 10.38 -14.41 -3.31
CA ARG A 33 10.89 -13.05 -3.51
C ARG A 33 10.90 -12.30 -2.19
N SER A 34 11.87 -11.39 -2.05
CA SER A 34 11.91 -10.50 -0.89
C SER A 34 10.77 -9.49 -0.93
N GLU A 35 10.32 -9.08 0.25
CA GLU A 35 9.29 -8.05 0.42
C GLU A 35 9.60 -6.76 -0.36
N ASN A 36 10.87 -6.35 -0.37
CA ASN A 36 11.30 -5.17 -1.12
C ASN A 36 11.17 -5.35 -2.64
N SER A 37 11.36 -6.58 -3.16
CA SER A 37 11.14 -6.88 -4.57
C SER A 37 9.66 -6.83 -4.94
N VAL A 38 8.80 -7.37 -4.07
CA VAL A 38 7.34 -7.35 -4.24
C VAL A 38 6.80 -5.92 -4.19
N LYS A 39 7.21 -5.12 -3.19
CA LYS A 39 6.83 -3.69 -3.07
C LYS A 39 7.24 -2.87 -4.29
N ASN A 40 8.49 -3.03 -4.75
CA ASN A 40 8.95 -2.36 -5.97
C ASN A 40 8.14 -2.79 -7.19
N LYS A 41 7.73 -4.05 -7.26
CA LYS A 41 6.91 -4.51 -8.38
C LYS A 41 5.51 -3.93 -8.35
N LEU A 42 4.87 -3.90 -7.19
CA LEU A 42 3.58 -3.24 -6.99
C LEU A 42 3.65 -1.78 -7.42
N PHE A 43 4.70 -1.06 -6.98
CA PHE A 43 4.95 0.32 -7.41
C PHE A 43 5.10 0.47 -8.93
N VAL A 44 5.91 -0.39 -9.57
CA VAL A 44 6.08 -0.39 -11.05
C VAL A 44 4.78 -0.71 -11.79
N LEU A 45 3.92 -1.54 -11.20
CA LEU A 45 2.60 -1.86 -11.74
C LEU A 45 1.56 -0.77 -11.46
N GLY A 46 1.93 0.34 -10.79
CA GLY A 46 1.01 1.40 -10.39
C GLY A 46 0.07 0.99 -9.25
N ILE A 47 0.34 -0.14 -8.60
CA ILE A 47 -0.41 -0.60 -7.44
C ILE A 47 0.23 0.05 -6.22
N THR A 48 -0.30 1.22 -5.84
CA THR A 48 0.11 1.87 -4.60
C THR A 48 -0.31 1.01 -3.41
N VAL A 49 0.57 0.96 -2.41
CA VAL A 49 0.27 0.29 -1.14
C VAL A 49 -0.71 1.17 -0.38
N GLY A 50 -1.98 0.90 -0.62
CA GLY A 50 -3.10 1.80 -0.36
C GLY A 50 -3.72 2.16 -1.70
N GLY A 51 -4.83 1.52 -2.05
CA GLY A 51 -5.63 1.88 -3.23
C GLY A 51 -6.03 3.36 -3.21
N ASP A 52 -6.66 3.83 -4.29
CA ASP A 52 -7.16 5.20 -4.36
C ASP A 52 -7.92 5.55 -3.06
N PHE A 53 -7.67 6.74 -2.52
CA PHE A 53 -8.48 7.24 -1.42
C PHE A 53 -9.85 7.59 -1.99
N GLU A 54 -10.89 6.97 -1.45
CA GLU A 54 -12.25 7.36 -1.79
C GLU A 54 -12.54 8.76 -1.24
N GLN A 55 -13.47 9.48 -1.87
CA GLN A 55 -13.78 10.86 -1.49
C GLN A 55 -14.16 11.00 -0.01
N TYR A 56 -14.87 10.01 0.55
CA TYR A 56 -15.20 10.01 1.98
C TYR A 56 -13.97 9.85 2.87
N GLU A 57 -12.92 9.13 2.43
CA GLU A 57 -11.68 8.98 3.19
C GLU A 57 -10.93 10.31 3.22
N ASP A 58 -10.90 11.04 2.10
CA ASP A 58 -10.31 12.38 2.01
C ASP A 58 -11.03 13.39 2.90
N ASP A 59 -12.37 13.41 2.85
CA ASP A 59 -13.18 14.29 3.67
C ASP A 59 -13.01 13.96 5.17
N PHE A 60 -13.00 12.67 5.50
CA PHE A 60 -12.71 12.22 6.86
C PHE A 60 -11.32 12.67 7.33
N ILE A 61 -10.27 12.49 6.52
CA ILE A 61 -8.91 12.94 6.86
C ILE A 61 -8.91 14.46 7.09
N LYS A 62 -9.49 15.26 6.21
CA LYS A 62 -9.54 16.73 6.37
C LYS A 62 -10.21 17.15 7.68
N GLU A 63 -11.26 16.46 8.09
CA GLU A 63 -11.99 16.79 9.32
C GLU A 63 -11.25 16.36 10.59
N VAL A 64 -10.59 15.19 10.58
CA VAL A 64 -10.09 14.58 11.81
C VAL A 64 -8.58 14.66 12.00
N TYR A 65 -7.80 15.03 10.98
CA TYR A 65 -6.34 14.93 11.04
C TYR A 65 -5.69 15.80 12.13
N ASP A 66 -6.25 16.99 12.38
CA ASP A 66 -5.73 17.94 13.38
C ASP A 66 -6.18 17.61 14.81
N VAL A 67 -7.26 16.82 14.96
CA VAL A 67 -7.88 16.53 16.25
C VAL A 67 -7.63 15.11 16.75
N MET A 68 -7.30 14.18 15.84
CA MET A 68 -7.19 12.77 16.14
C MET A 68 -5.78 12.24 15.86
N PRO A 69 -5.19 11.41 16.75
CA PRO A 69 -3.90 10.79 16.48
C PRO A 69 -3.95 9.95 15.21
N VAL A 70 -2.96 10.13 14.32
CA VAL A 70 -2.89 9.44 13.01
C VAL A 70 -2.97 7.92 13.09
N ARG A 71 -2.58 7.32 14.23
CA ARG A 71 -2.71 5.87 14.47
C ARG A 71 -4.17 5.42 14.56
N ILE A 72 -5.05 6.27 15.10
CA ILE A 72 -6.49 6.00 15.19
C ILE A 72 -7.14 6.18 13.82
N ILE A 73 -6.73 7.21 13.06
CA ILE A 73 -7.19 7.44 11.68
C ILE A 73 -6.80 6.25 10.79
N SER A 74 -5.55 5.81 10.91
CA SER A 74 -5.02 4.61 10.24
C SER A 74 -5.82 3.35 10.57
N ALA A 75 -6.21 3.14 11.83
CA ALA A 75 -7.06 2.02 12.22
C ALA A 75 -8.49 2.13 11.67
N LYS A 76 -9.07 3.34 11.65
CA LYS A 76 -10.42 3.59 11.13
C LYS A 76 -10.56 3.41 9.63
N LEU A 77 -9.55 3.84 8.87
CA LEU A 77 -9.53 3.71 7.41
C LEU A 77 -8.86 2.40 6.94
N GLU A 78 -8.40 1.56 7.88
CA GLU A 78 -7.65 0.34 7.58
C GLU A 78 -6.44 0.59 6.65
N ARG A 79 -5.86 1.79 6.72
CA ARG A 79 -4.70 2.21 5.93
C ARG A 79 -3.45 2.28 6.80
N SER A 80 -2.28 2.21 6.16
CA SER A 80 -1.03 2.46 6.88
C SER A 80 -0.93 3.93 7.34
N VAL A 81 -0.31 4.17 8.50
CA VAL A 81 -0.01 5.53 8.98
C VAL A 81 0.75 6.36 7.94
N HIS A 82 1.63 5.72 7.17
CA HIS A 82 2.38 6.39 6.12
C HIS A 82 1.46 6.87 4.99
N ALA A 83 0.51 6.04 4.54
CA ALA A 83 -0.47 6.41 3.53
C ALA A 83 -1.34 7.58 3.98
N ILE A 84 -1.81 7.57 5.23
CA ILE A 84 -2.61 8.68 5.78
C ILE A 84 -1.81 9.98 5.81
N ARG A 85 -0.54 9.97 6.24
CA ARG A 85 0.31 11.17 6.26
C ARG A 85 0.60 11.71 4.87
N ALA A 86 0.90 10.82 3.93
CA ALA A 86 1.12 11.20 2.54
C ALA A 86 -0.14 11.85 1.95
N ARG A 87 -1.31 11.26 2.21
CA ARG A 87 -2.58 11.80 1.73
C ARG A 87 -2.94 13.13 2.39
N ALA A 88 -2.76 13.27 3.71
CA ALA A 88 -3.01 14.52 4.40
C ALA A 88 -2.16 15.67 3.82
N PHE A 89 -0.87 15.40 3.54
CA PHE A 89 0.01 16.35 2.88
C PHE A 89 -0.49 16.73 1.47
N GLU A 90 -0.97 15.77 0.67
CA GLU A 90 -1.59 16.03 -0.65
C GLU A 90 -2.88 16.86 -0.54
N LEU A 91 -3.65 16.68 0.53
CA LEU A 91 -4.88 17.42 0.81
C LEU A 91 -4.62 18.79 1.46
N GLY A 92 -3.37 19.09 1.84
CA GLY A 92 -2.98 20.35 2.48
C GLY A 92 -3.30 20.44 3.98
N VAL A 93 -3.49 19.31 4.65
CA VAL A 93 -3.70 19.20 6.11
C VAL A 93 -2.44 18.62 6.78
N ASN A 94 -1.94 19.29 7.84
CA ASN A 94 -0.58 19.11 8.36
C ASN A 94 -0.52 18.91 9.88
#